data_AF-A0A550C923-F1
#
_entry.id   AF-A0A550C923-F1
#
_cell.length_a   1.000
_cell.length_b   1.000
_cell.length_c   1.000
_cell.angle_alpha   90.00
_cell.angle_beta   90.00
_cell.angle_gamma   90.00
#
_symmetry.space_group_name_H-M   'P 1'
#
loop_
_entity.id
_entity.type
_entity.pdbx_description
1 polymer ?
#
loop_
_entity_poly.entity_id
_entity_poly.type
_entity_poly.pdbx_seq_one_letter_code
_entity_poly.pdbx_strand_id
1 'polypeptide(L)'
;MTPHADILTCLISGATENLRQCRLISESAEEEEFQIACKEWIFGIPRGSLAYYTHTQENIMIFREDICRMYTRGEFVLAPTFKTYIDTMEFVQRAGITDRKDNDESPRRPLTALISPARRYRYVFIPFTDAARALQQEFKMQPQTDEDLNGGWLPRPRRLLREGSDAYPVVESHAHPFSVATLAETVFRLRPSTEITAQWLVCSDRIVDLWRCEKYPPPQWFVDAPKFGEDDTDLSTTEASGYDPLLSESKCEPELVRPKRETDAAARTTDPRTKVTNWCGKVDLKAKPVEEELHRSPVKLRRSTRIAARAGPYASSSPERCASPPPEEWVPPSPPRRAPWPSARGRDPIRYPPAWEKRNGRFPTSNFSSNDWAYFQYGVALAARTSG
;
A
#
# COMPACT_ATOMS: atom_id res chain seq x y z
N MET A 1 -6.65 12.91 -17.54
CA MET A 1 -5.19 12.79 -17.66
C MET A 1 -4.87 11.32 -17.69
N THR A 2 -4.49 10.79 -18.84
CA THR A 2 -3.98 9.42 -18.96
C THR A 2 -2.67 9.34 -18.19
N PRO A 3 -2.46 8.33 -17.33
CA PRO A 3 -1.14 8.10 -16.75
C PRO A 3 -0.19 7.86 -17.93
N HIS A 4 0.76 8.76 -18.14
CA HIS A 4 1.87 8.47 -19.02
C HIS A 4 2.51 7.19 -18.48
N ALA A 5 2.55 6.14 -19.31
CA ALA A 5 3.39 4.99 -18.99
C ALA A 5 4.82 5.54 -18.91
N ASP A 6 5.34 5.68 -17.68
CA ASP A 6 6.70 6.15 -17.48
C ASP A 6 7.63 5.17 -18.19
N ILE A 7 8.24 5.65 -19.28
CA ILE A 7 9.21 4.87 -20.03
C ILE A 7 10.34 4.53 -19.06
N LEU A 8 10.54 3.24 -18.81
CA LEU A 8 11.61 2.78 -17.94
C LEU A 8 12.95 3.20 -18.56
N THR A 9 13.71 4.01 -17.82
CA THR A 9 15.04 4.49 -18.23
C THR A 9 16.08 4.17 -17.17
N CYS A 10 17.33 4.00 -17.60
CA CYS A 10 18.47 3.89 -16.70
C CYS A 10 18.64 5.20 -15.94
N LEU A 11 18.70 5.10 -14.61
CA LEU A 11 18.85 6.23 -13.70
C LEU A 11 20.04 7.15 -14.02
N ILE A 12 21.16 6.57 -14.50
CA ILE A 12 22.40 7.29 -14.74
C ILE A 12 22.56 7.67 -16.22
N SER A 13 22.38 6.71 -17.12
CA SER A 13 22.69 6.91 -18.54
C SER A 13 21.51 7.41 -19.37
N GLY A 14 20.29 7.38 -18.82
CA GLY A 14 19.06 7.64 -19.59
C GLY A 14 18.74 6.60 -20.66
N ALA A 15 19.53 5.52 -20.77
CA ALA A 15 19.30 4.45 -21.73
C ALA A 15 17.93 3.80 -21.51
N THR A 16 17.27 3.37 -22.58
CA THR A 16 15.99 2.65 -22.56
C THR A 16 16.14 1.16 -22.87
N GLU A 17 17.35 0.73 -23.25
CA GLU A 17 17.69 -0.63 -23.64
C GLU A 17 18.68 -1.26 -22.66
N ASN A 18 18.75 -2.60 -22.67
CA ASN A 18 19.65 -3.39 -21.79
C ASN A 18 19.49 -3.02 -20.31
N LEU A 19 18.24 -2.85 -19.89
CA LEU A 19 17.91 -2.48 -18.52
C LEU A 19 17.88 -3.68 -17.59
N ARG A 20 18.40 -3.49 -16.38
CA ARG A 20 18.33 -4.43 -15.27
C ARG A 20 17.74 -3.72 -14.06
N GLN A 21 16.89 -4.45 -13.35
CA GLN A 21 16.34 -4.02 -12.07
C GLN A 21 17.26 -4.48 -10.96
N CYS A 22 17.64 -3.55 -10.09
CA CYS A 22 18.36 -3.80 -8.85
C CYS A 22 17.36 -3.67 -7.69
N ARG A 23 17.10 -4.79 -6.99
CA ARG A 23 16.30 -4.80 -5.76
C ARG A 23 17.20 -4.36 -4.61
N LEU A 24 16.78 -3.34 -3.88
CA LEU A 24 17.60 -2.70 -2.85
C LEU A 24 17.48 -3.43 -1.50
N ILE A 25 16.27 -3.85 -1.16
CA ILE A 25 15.98 -4.74 -0.04
C ILE A 25 15.58 -6.10 -0.63
N SER A 26 16.16 -7.17 -0.09
CA SER A 26 15.75 -8.54 -0.37
C SER A 26 15.22 -9.16 0.92
N GLU A 27 14.17 -9.99 0.81
CA GLU A 27 13.72 -10.80 1.93
C GLU A 27 14.78 -11.87 2.20
N SER A 28 15.26 -11.92 3.44
CA SER A 28 16.08 -13.03 3.90
C SER A 28 15.15 -14.13 4.41
N ALA A 29 15.38 -15.37 3.98
CA ALA A 29 14.65 -16.53 4.51
C ALA A 29 14.94 -16.77 6.02
N GLU A 30 15.98 -16.13 6.56
CA GLU A 30 16.42 -16.26 7.95
C GLU A 30 15.88 -15.14 8.85
N GLU A 31 15.14 -14.16 8.32
CA GLU A 31 14.60 -13.08 9.14
C GLU A 31 13.45 -13.56 10.03
N GLU A 32 13.59 -13.30 11.33
CA GLU A 32 12.56 -13.61 12.32
C GLU A 32 11.30 -12.78 12.07
N GLU A 33 10.13 -13.37 12.33
CA GLU A 33 8.82 -12.73 12.11
C GLU A 33 8.68 -11.37 12.83
N PHE A 34 9.29 -11.24 14.01
CA PHE A 34 9.31 -9.98 14.76
C PHE A 34 10.14 -8.91 14.05
N GLN A 35 11.25 -9.27 13.41
CA GLN A 35 12.07 -8.33 12.63
C GLN A 35 11.31 -7.84 11.40
N ILE A 36 10.56 -8.72 10.75
CA ILE A 36 9.65 -8.35 9.65
C ILE A 36 8.59 -7.37 10.17
N ALA A 37 8.02 -7.62 11.35
CA ALA A 37 7.08 -6.70 12.01
C ALA A 37 7.68 -5.34 12.30
N CYS A 38 8.92 -5.27 12.78
CA CYS A 38 9.63 -4.02 12.98
C CYS A 38 9.76 -3.25 11.66
N LYS A 39 10.17 -3.89 10.57
CA LYS A 39 10.29 -3.24 9.26
C LYS A 39 8.96 -2.71 8.76
N GLU A 40 7.92 -3.55 8.76
CA GLU A 40 6.57 -3.16 8.31
C GLU A 40 6.00 -2.03 9.15
N TRP A 41 6.20 -2.11 10.47
CA TRP A 41 5.83 -1.06 11.40
C TRP A 41 6.54 0.23 11.03
N ILE A 42 7.87 0.26 10.98
CA ILE A 42 8.62 1.48 10.61
C ILE A 42 8.17 2.02 9.26
N PHE A 43 7.91 1.14 8.29
CA PHE A 43 7.42 1.48 6.96
C PHE A 43 5.99 2.03 6.95
N GLY A 44 5.23 1.83 8.02
CA GLY A 44 3.83 2.18 8.08
C GLY A 44 3.01 1.42 7.04
N ILE A 45 3.43 0.20 6.69
CA ILE A 45 2.69 -0.71 5.82
C ILE A 45 1.94 -1.74 6.67
N PRO A 46 0.86 -2.34 6.15
CA PRO A 46 0.12 -3.38 6.88
C PRO A 46 1.00 -4.60 7.18
N ARG A 47 0.62 -5.40 8.18
CA ARG A 47 1.30 -6.67 8.46
C ARG A 47 1.31 -7.58 7.26
N GLY A 48 2.39 -8.32 7.04
CA GLY A 48 2.56 -9.21 5.88
C GLY A 48 2.75 -8.50 4.54
N SER A 49 2.82 -7.17 4.52
CA SER A 49 2.95 -6.40 3.28
C SER A 49 4.40 -6.20 2.82
N LEU A 50 5.40 -6.64 3.59
CA LEU A 50 6.81 -6.47 3.23
C LEU A 50 7.15 -7.14 1.90
N ALA A 51 6.64 -8.35 1.65
CA ALA A 51 6.83 -9.06 0.39
C ALA A 51 6.36 -8.26 -0.81
N TYR A 52 5.16 -7.68 -0.70
CA TYR A 52 4.62 -6.79 -1.72
C TYR A 52 5.48 -5.54 -1.90
N TYR A 53 5.92 -4.92 -0.80
CA TYR A 53 6.83 -3.78 -0.84
C TYR A 53 8.13 -4.09 -1.59
N THR A 54 8.71 -5.28 -1.41
CA THR A 54 9.97 -5.62 -2.07
C THR A 54 9.85 -5.66 -3.60
N HIS A 55 8.63 -5.78 -4.13
CA HIS A 55 8.31 -5.74 -5.55
C HIS A 55 7.87 -4.37 -6.06
N THR A 56 7.75 -3.34 -5.21
CA THR A 56 7.33 -2.02 -5.65
C THR A 56 8.49 -1.21 -6.26
N GLN A 57 8.13 -0.15 -6.98
CA GLN A 57 9.09 0.77 -7.60
C GLN A 57 9.97 1.46 -6.56
N GLU A 58 9.46 1.67 -5.34
CA GLU A 58 10.19 2.24 -4.21
C GLU A 58 11.36 1.37 -3.73
N ASN A 59 11.36 0.07 -4.04
CA ASN A 59 12.45 -0.85 -3.70
C ASN A 59 13.35 -1.20 -4.90
N ILE A 60 13.08 -0.63 -6.08
CA ILE A 60 13.75 -0.99 -7.32
C ILE A 60 14.47 0.22 -7.91
N MET A 61 15.75 0.01 -8.28
CA MET A 61 16.47 0.92 -9.17
C MET A 61 16.66 0.27 -10.53
N ILE A 62 16.59 1.07 -11.59
CA ILE A 62 16.74 0.60 -12.95
C ILE A 62 18.02 1.19 -13.52
N PHE A 63 18.91 0.32 -13.99
CA PHE A 63 20.18 0.70 -14.58
C PHE A 63 20.39 -0.04 -15.90
N ARG A 64 21.25 0.51 -16.76
CA ARG A 64 21.89 -0.26 -17.84
C ARG A 64 22.66 -1.43 -17.21
N GLU A 65 22.69 -2.57 -17.87
CA GLU A 65 23.20 -3.83 -17.30
C GLU A 65 24.62 -3.73 -16.70
N ASP A 66 25.53 -3.04 -17.38
CA ASP A 66 26.89 -2.79 -16.91
C ASP A 66 26.93 -1.93 -15.64
N ILE A 67 26.12 -0.86 -15.59
CA ILE A 67 25.99 0.03 -14.42
C ILE A 67 25.34 -0.73 -13.26
N CYS A 68 24.32 -1.55 -13.53
CA CYS A 68 23.67 -2.40 -12.53
C CYS A 68 24.69 -3.36 -11.88
N ARG A 69 25.56 -3.96 -12.70
CA ARG A 69 26.61 -4.86 -12.24
C ARG A 69 27.64 -4.13 -11.38
N MET A 70 28.01 -2.90 -11.74
CA MET A 70 28.91 -2.07 -10.92
C MET A 70 28.26 -1.71 -9.58
N TYR A 71 26.98 -1.35 -9.58
CA TYR A 71 26.23 -0.98 -8.38
C TYR A 71 26.08 -2.17 -7.41
N THR A 72 25.66 -3.32 -7.92
CA THR A 72 25.50 -4.56 -7.13
C THR A 72 26.82 -5.10 -6.57
N ARG A 73 27.96 -4.81 -7.22
CA ARG A 73 29.31 -5.10 -6.71
C ARG A 73 29.85 -4.05 -5.74
N GLY A 74 29.08 -3.00 -5.46
CA GLY A 74 29.51 -1.88 -4.63
C GLY A 74 30.74 -1.15 -5.18
N GLU A 75 30.88 -1.06 -6.50
CA GLU A 75 31.94 -0.26 -7.15
C GLU A 75 31.67 1.24 -7.03
N PHE A 76 30.40 1.60 -6.88
CA PHE A 76 29.93 2.88 -6.37
C PHE A 76 28.75 2.64 -5.44
N VAL A 77 28.39 3.66 -4.68
CA VAL A 77 27.21 3.64 -3.83
C VAL A 77 26.35 4.88 -4.09
N LEU A 78 25.05 4.71 -3.98
CA LEU A 78 24.08 5.78 -3.90
C LEU A 78 23.68 5.93 -2.43
N ALA A 79 23.85 7.11 -1.86
CA ALA A 79 23.46 7.38 -0.47
C ALA A 79 22.51 8.59 -0.43
N PRO A 80 21.55 8.65 0.52
CA PRO A 80 20.71 9.83 0.68
C PRO A 80 21.55 11.11 0.83
N THR A 81 21.18 12.19 0.15
CA THR A 81 21.78 13.51 0.44
C THR A 81 21.47 13.93 1.88
N PHE A 82 22.19 14.92 2.43
CA PHE A 82 21.93 15.37 3.80
C PHE A 82 20.52 15.95 3.95
N LYS A 83 20.02 16.64 2.92
CA LYS A 83 18.61 17.06 2.85
C LYS A 83 17.66 15.87 2.88
N THR A 84 17.89 14.86 2.04
CA THR A 84 17.04 13.67 1.97
C THR A 84 17.04 12.93 3.31
N TYR A 85 18.19 12.84 3.99
CA TYR A 85 18.27 12.31 5.35
C TYR A 85 17.43 13.13 6.34
N ILE A 86 17.55 14.47 6.34
CA ILE A 86 16.76 15.34 7.23
C ILE A 86 15.27 15.15 6.99
N ASP A 87 14.84 15.19 5.74
CA ASP A 87 13.43 15.00 5.36
C ASP A 87 12.90 13.64 5.83
N THR A 88 13.72 12.60 5.68
CA THR A 88 13.41 11.24 6.14
C THR A 88 13.21 11.22 7.65
N MET A 89 14.15 11.79 8.41
CA MET A 89 14.06 11.81 9.88
C MET A 89 12.93 12.71 10.40
N GLU A 90 12.65 13.84 9.75
CA GLU A 90 11.51 14.71 10.08
C GLU A 90 10.17 14.05 9.76
N PHE A 91 10.09 13.29 8.67
CA PHE A 91 8.91 12.51 8.37
C PHE A 91 8.69 11.41 9.40
N VAL A 92 9.72 10.66 9.76
CA VAL A 92 9.65 9.63 10.81
C VAL A 92 9.11 10.19 12.12
N GLN A 93 9.57 11.38 12.53
CA GLN A 93 9.03 12.06 13.71
C GLN A 93 7.55 12.44 13.54
N ARG A 94 7.18 13.05 12.40
CA ARG A 94 5.79 13.48 12.13
C ARG A 94 4.82 12.33 11.89
N ALA A 95 5.31 11.18 11.44
CA ALA A 95 4.52 9.97 11.20
C ALA A 95 4.12 9.27 12.51
N GLY A 96 4.55 9.79 13.67
CA GLY A 96 4.21 9.25 14.97
C GLY A 96 4.79 7.85 15.17
N ILE A 97 5.99 7.59 14.63
CA ILE A 97 6.65 6.29 14.82
C ILE A 97 7.09 6.13 16.28
N THR A 98 7.52 7.24 16.88
CA THR A 98 7.96 7.29 18.28
C THR A 98 6.77 7.63 19.18
N ASP A 99 6.82 7.15 20.43
CA ASP A 99 5.93 7.58 21.52
C ASP A 99 4.44 7.22 21.35
N ARG A 100 4.10 6.23 20.51
CA ARG A 100 2.73 5.69 20.47
C ARG A 100 2.45 4.84 21.70
N LYS A 101 1.21 4.93 22.16
CA LYS A 101 0.69 4.06 23.21
C LYS A 101 0.31 2.72 22.61
N ASP A 102 0.43 1.65 23.39
CA ASP A 102 0.06 0.30 22.96
C ASP A 102 -1.41 0.16 22.57
N ASN A 103 -2.28 1.07 22.99
CA ASN A 103 -3.69 1.07 22.63
C ASN A 103 -4.03 1.96 21.41
N ASP A 104 -3.04 2.53 20.74
CA ASP A 104 -3.25 3.39 19.59
C ASP A 104 -3.18 2.60 18.27
N GLU A 105 -4.36 2.14 17.82
CA GLU A 105 -4.56 1.41 16.57
C GLU A 105 -4.77 2.33 15.35
N SER A 106 -4.58 3.65 15.47
CA SER A 106 -4.91 4.55 14.36
C SER A 106 -4.03 4.26 13.13
N PRO A 107 -4.57 4.38 11.89
CA PRO A 107 -3.82 4.14 10.66
C PRO A 107 -2.55 4.98 10.62
N ARG A 108 -1.46 4.35 10.18
CA ARG A 108 -0.18 5.02 10.01
C ARG A 108 -0.09 5.65 8.63
N ARG A 109 0.65 6.76 8.57
CA ARG A 109 1.09 7.27 7.29
C ARG A 109 2.23 6.38 6.79
N PRO A 110 2.10 5.72 5.63
CA PRO A 110 3.17 4.90 5.12
C PRO A 110 4.36 5.81 4.79
N LEU A 111 5.59 5.30 4.95
CA LEU A 111 6.78 6.03 4.57
C LEU A 111 6.80 6.35 3.07
N THR A 112 6.08 5.58 2.25
CA THR A 112 5.82 5.95 0.86
C THR A 112 5.14 7.30 0.70
N ALA A 113 4.57 7.91 1.76
CA ALA A 113 4.07 9.27 1.76
C ALA A 113 5.14 10.36 1.99
N LEU A 114 6.42 9.99 2.15
CA LEU A 114 7.59 10.88 2.07
C LEU A 114 7.78 11.40 0.62
N ILE A 115 6.72 11.57 -0.16
CA ILE A 115 6.81 11.91 -1.57
C ILE A 115 7.27 13.35 -1.69
N SER A 116 8.49 13.55 -2.21
CA SER A 116 8.94 14.84 -2.74
C SER A 116 7.89 15.39 -3.72
N PRO A 117 7.67 16.71 -3.84
CA PRO A 117 6.70 17.27 -4.78
C PRO A 117 6.86 16.74 -6.23
N ALA A 118 8.10 16.41 -6.62
CA ALA A 118 8.44 15.83 -7.92
C ALA A 118 8.42 14.28 -7.96
N ARG A 119 8.04 13.63 -6.86
CA ARG A 119 8.09 12.18 -6.61
C ARG A 119 9.47 11.55 -6.76
N ARG A 120 10.54 12.33 -6.65
CA ARG A 120 11.93 11.86 -6.76
C ARG A 120 12.73 12.29 -5.56
N TYR A 121 13.62 11.41 -5.14
CA TYR A 121 14.60 11.62 -4.08
C TYR A 121 15.98 11.82 -4.68
N ARG A 122 16.82 12.58 -3.99
CA ARG A 122 18.17 12.92 -4.43
C ARG A 122 19.20 12.09 -3.67
N TYR A 123 20.08 11.44 -4.42
CA TYR A 123 21.11 10.55 -3.89
C TYR A 123 22.49 10.98 -4.37
N VAL A 124 23.45 11.05 -3.45
CA VAL A 124 24.84 11.28 -3.81
C VAL A 124 25.43 10.01 -4.46
N PHE A 125 26.20 10.19 -5.53
CA PHE A 125 26.94 9.12 -6.18
C PHE A 125 28.40 9.14 -5.68
N ILE A 126 28.80 8.09 -4.95
CA ILE A 126 30.15 7.98 -4.38
C ILE A 126 30.89 6.83 -5.07
N PRO A 127 31.88 7.12 -5.94
CA PRO A 127 32.65 6.09 -6.62
C PRO A 127 33.76 5.54 -5.74
N PHE A 128 33.88 4.21 -5.68
CA PHE A 128 34.98 3.51 -5.00
C PHE A 128 36.05 2.99 -5.97
N THR A 129 35.72 2.83 -7.27
CA THR A 129 36.63 2.33 -8.30
C THR A 129 36.90 3.36 -9.38
N ASP A 130 38.00 3.18 -10.13
CA ASP A 130 38.34 4.03 -11.28
C ASP A 130 37.26 3.94 -12.37
N ALA A 131 36.68 2.75 -12.57
CA ALA A 131 35.56 2.55 -13.48
C ALA A 131 34.33 3.38 -13.08
N ALA A 132 34.00 3.42 -11.78
CA ALA A 132 32.92 4.25 -11.27
C ALA A 132 33.21 5.76 -11.40
N ARG A 133 34.48 6.18 -11.25
CA ARG A 133 34.88 7.58 -11.52
C ARG A 133 34.77 7.94 -13.00
N ALA A 134 35.13 7.02 -13.89
CA ALA A 134 34.93 7.20 -15.33
C ALA A 134 33.44 7.35 -15.68
N LEU A 135 32.57 6.56 -15.05
CA LEU A 135 31.11 6.66 -15.19
C LEU A 135 30.59 8.07 -14.83
N GLN A 136 31.08 8.62 -13.71
CA GLN A 136 30.75 9.99 -13.29
C GLN A 136 31.13 11.03 -14.35
N GLN A 137 32.31 10.89 -14.97
CA GLN A 137 32.79 11.81 -16.01
C GLN A 137 32.02 11.67 -17.32
N GLU A 138 31.72 10.43 -17.72
CA GLU A 138 31.01 10.11 -18.96
C GLU A 138 29.61 10.75 -19.00
N PHE A 139 28.83 10.59 -17.91
CA PHE A 139 27.43 10.98 -17.89
C PHE A 139 27.16 12.39 -17.35
N LYS A 140 28.20 13.15 -16.98
CA LYS A 140 28.10 14.55 -16.50
C LYS A 140 26.97 14.73 -15.48
N MET A 141 26.95 13.89 -14.46
CA MET A 141 25.94 13.92 -13.40
C MET A 141 25.88 15.31 -12.73
N GLN A 142 24.70 15.68 -12.21
CA GLN A 142 24.49 17.00 -11.63
C GLN A 142 25.35 17.19 -10.36
N PRO A 143 25.94 18.36 -10.12
CA PRO A 143 26.59 18.65 -8.85
C PRO A 143 25.55 18.70 -7.71
N GLN A 144 26.03 18.55 -6.47
CA GLN A 144 25.21 18.80 -5.29
C GLN A 144 24.83 20.29 -5.20
N THR A 145 23.61 20.55 -4.75
CA THR A 145 23.16 21.90 -4.40
C THR A 145 23.49 22.22 -2.95
N ASP A 146 23.43 23.51 -2.56
CA ASP A 146 23.55 23.92 -1.16
C ASP A 146 22.52 23.23 -0.25
N GLU A 147 21.33 22.95 -0.78
CA GLU A 147 20.31 22.18 -0.07
C GLU A 147 20.74 20.74 0.16
N ASP A 148 21.24 20.05 -0.88
CA ASP A 148 21.75 18.67 -0.77
C ASP A 148 22.82 18.54 0.31
N LEU A 149 23.64 19.60 0.46
CA LEU A 149 24.71 19.74 1.45
C LEU A 149 24.25 20.27 2.81
N ASN A 150 22.95 20.53 2.99
CA ASN A 150 22.39 21.11 4.21
C ASN A 150 23.15 22.40 4.64
N GLY A 151 23.45 23.27 3.68
CA GLY A 151 24.20 24.51 3.90
C GLY A 151 25.62 24.31 4.45
N GLY A 152 26.25 23.15 4.18
CA GLY A 152 27.59 22.83 4.66
C GLY A 152 27.63 22.25 6.08
N TRP A 153 26.49 21.81 6.63
CA TRP A 153 26.40 21.25 7.97
C TRP A 153 25.99 19.77 7.96
N LEU A 154 26.72 18.96 8.72
CA LEU A 154 26.31 17.59 9.01
C LEU A 154 25.01 17.61 9.84
N PRO A 155 23.96 16.84 9.46
CA PRO A 155 22.68 16.87 10.14
C PRO A 155 22.75 16.52 11.64
N ARG A 156 23.49 15.46 11.98
CA ARG A 156 23.75 15.05 13.37
C ARG A 156 25.07 14.26 13.47
N PRO A 157 26.02 14.63 14.36
CA PRO A 157 26.04 15.85 15.17
C PRO A 157 26.19 17.09 14.27
N ARG A 158 25.66 18.24 14.72
CA ARG A 158 25.75 19.51 13.96
C ARG A 158 27.20 19.99 13.93
N ARG A 159 27.91 19.66 12.85
CA ARG A 159 29.31 19.99 12.58
C ARG A 159 29.46 20.47 11.14
N LEU A 160 30.53 21.18 10.83
CA LEU A 160 30.84 21.52 9.44
C LEU A 160 31.16 20.24 8.65
N LEU A 161 30.69 20.20 7.40
CA LEU A 161 31.07 19.15 6.46
C LEU A 161 32.57 19.19 6.19
N ARG A 162 33.14 18.03 5.89
CA ARG A 162 34.54 17.93 5.47
C ARG A 162 34.74 18.56 4.09
N GLU A 163 35.90 19.17 3.88
CA GLU A 163 36.30 19.68 2.56
C GLU A 163 36.23 18.56 1.51
N GLY A 164 35.70 18.87 0.33
CA GLY A 164 35.47 17.90 -0.75
C GLY A 164 34.17 17.10 -0.62
N SER A 165 33.32 17.37 0.37
CA SER A 165 31.99 16.73 0.46
C SER A 165 31.07 17.10 -0.72
N ASP A 166 31.30 18.26 -1.32
CA ASP A 166 30.61 18.81 -2.49
C ASP A 166 31.08 18.20 -3.82
N ALA A 167 32.19 17.46 -3.83
CA ALA A 167 32.79 16.90 -5.05
C ALA A 167 31.99 15.73 -5.66
N TYR A 168 31.08 15.13 -4.90
CA TYR A 168 30.24 14.04 -5.39
C TYR A 168 28.99 14.57 -6.10
N PRO A 169 28.60 14.00 -7.24
CA PRO A 169 27.40 14.41 -7.95
C PRO A 169 26.16 13.72 -7.39
N VAL A 170 24.99 14.10 -7.89
CA VAL A 170 23.68 13.64 -7.47
C VAL A 170 22.92 12.96 -8.61
N VAL A 171 22.14 11.95 -8.25
CA VAL A 171 21.15 11.30 -9.11
C VAL A 171 19.76 11.35 -8.48
N GLU A 172 18.72 11.42 -9.31
CA GLU A 172 17.33 11.49 -8.86
C GLU A 172 16.58 10.20 -9.12
N SER A 173 16.09 9.54 -8.07
CA SER A 173 15.41 8.24 -8.19
C SER A 173 14.06 8.21 -7.48
N HIS A 174 13.18 7.32 -7.94
CA HIS A 174 11.91 6.99 -7.29
C HIS A 174 12.06 5.97 -6.14
N ALA A 175 13.20 5.29 -6.08
CA ALA A 175 13.52 4.40 -4.97
C ALA A 175 13.45 5.17 -3.65
N HIS A 176 12.97 4.53 -2.59
CA HIS A 176 12.75 5.17 -1.32
C HIS A 176 14.06 5.28 -0.51
N PRO A 177 14.28 6.37 0.27
CA PRO A 177 15.53 6.58 1.00
C PRO A 177 15.93 5.43 1.92
N PHE A 178 14.98 4.72 2.53
CA PHE A 178 15.28 3.56 3.37
C PHE A 178 15.87 2.39 2.58
N SER A 179 15.28 2.06 1.42
CA SER A 179 15.76 0.99 0.56
C SER A 179 17.17 1.28 0.07
N VAL A 180 17.40 2.53 -0.36
CA VAL A 180 18.74 2.97 -0.78
C VAL A 180 19.73 2.94 0.38
N ALA A 181 19.36 3.46 1.55
CA ALA A 181 20.21 3.48 2.73
C ALA A 181 20.63 2.07 3.18
N THR A 182 19.77 1.07 3.02
CA THR A 182 20.05 -0.33 3.37
C THR A 182 21.18 -0.92 2.53
N LEU A 183 21.08 -0.77 1.21
CA LEU A 183 22.14 -1.21 0.33
C LEU A 183 23.41 -0.37 0.53
N ALA A 184 23.26 0.94 0.72
CA ALA A 184 24.37 1.86 0.92
C ALA A 184 25.20 1.51 2.16
N GLU A 185 24.52 1.30 3.29
CA GLU A 185 25.14 0.91 4.55
C GLU A 185 25.90 -0.41 4.40
N THR A 186 25.33 -1.39 3.71
CA THR A 186 26.00 -2.66 3.40
C THR A 186 27.30 -2.43 2.61
N VAL A 187 27.25 -1.62 1.55
CA VAL A 187 28.43 -1.30 0.73
C VAL A 187 29.47 -0.52 1.53
N PHE A 188 29.07 0.47 2.31
CA PHE A 188 29.98 1.24 3.16
C PHE A 188 30.68 0.37 4.21
N ARG A 189 30.00 -0.63 4.78
CA ARG A 189 30.62 -1.57 5.74
C ARG A 189 31.64 -2.50 5.07
N LEU A 190 31.48 -2.79 3.79
CA LEU A 190 32.39 -3.63 3.01
C LEU A 190 33.58 -2.86 2.39
N ARG A 191 33.50 -1.53 2.33
CA ARG A 191 34.52 -0.68 1.70
C ARG A 191 35.31 0.11 2.75
N PRO A 192 36.59 0.44 2.51
CA PRO A 192 37.33 1.35 3.37
C PRO A 192 36.63 2.72 3.43
N SER A 193 36.22 3.13 4.62
CA SER A 193 35.63 4.45 4.83
C SER A 193 36.73 5.50 4.92
N THR A 194 36.59 6.58 4.16
CA THR A 194 37.34 7.83 4.35
C THR A 194 36.60 8.73 5.34
N GLU A 195 37.25 9.78 5.85
CA GLU A 195 36.57 10.76 6.70
C GLU A 195 35.40 11.46 5.99
N ILE A 196 35.53 11.67 4.68
CA ILE A 196 34.50 12.29 3.84
C ILE A 196 33.31 11.32 3.71
N THR A 197 33.55 10.08 3.27
CA THR A 197 32.48 9.08 3.05
C THR A 197 31.80 8.61 4.33
N ALA A 198 32.50 8.67 5.47
CA ALA A 198 31.95 8.36 6.79
C ALA A 198 30.71 9.22 7.14
N GLN A 199 30.61 10.43 6.58
CA GLN A 199 29.46 11.31 6.81
C GLN A 199 28.15 10.71 6.26
N TRP A 200 28.19 10.10 5.08
CA TRP A 200 27.03 9.41 4.48
C TRP A 200 26.79 8.04 5.06
N LEU A 201 27.84 7.34 5.50
CA LEU A 201 27.69 6.10 6.27
C LEU A 201 26.86 6.38 7.53
N VAL A 202 27.24 7.38 8.34
CA VAL A 202 26.50 7.72 9.58
C VAL A 202 25.04 8.06 9.30
N CYS A 203 24.75 8.80 8.22
CA CYS A 203 23.37 9.10 7.83
C CYS A 203 22.60 7.85 7.39
N SER A 204 23.21 6.98 6.59
CA SER A 204 22.58 5.75 6.10
C SER A 204 22.33 4.76 7.23
N ASP A 205 23.33 4.55 8.09
CA ASP A 205 23.27 3.69 9.28
C ASP A 205 22.13 4.13 10.21
N ARG A 206 21.99 5.43 10.46
CA ARG A 206 20.88 5.96 11.27
C ARG A 206 19.48 5.75 10.67
N ILE A 207 19.36 5.80 9.34
CA ILE A 207 18.08 5.50 8.68
C ILE A 207 17.75 4.01 8.85
N VAL A 208 18.72 3.14 8.60
CA VAL A 208 18.55 1.69 8.73
C VAL A 208 18.30 1.27 10.17
N ASP A 209 18.96 1.92 11.12
CA ASP A 209 18.79 1.66 12.55
C ASP A 209 17.35 1.88 13.01
N LEU A 210 16.54 2.70 12.33
CA LEU A 210 15.15 2.91 12.74
C LEU A 210 14.35 1.60 12.82
N TRP A 211 14.61 0.61 11.96
CA TRP A 211 13.94 -0.70 12.02
C TRP A 211 14.74 -1.78 12.73
N ARG A 212 16.05 -1.58 12.95
CA ARG A 212 16.87 -2.50 13.74
C ARG A 212 16.76 -2.21 15.22
N CYS A 213 16.46 -0.96 15.57
CA CYS A 213 16.49 -0.50 16.93
C CYS A 213 15.29 -1.03 17.69
N GLU A 214 15.57 -1.88 18.67
CA GLU A 214 14.63 -2.35 19.70
C GLU A 214 13.96 -1.21 20.47
N LYS A 215 14.45 0.02 20.33
CA LYS A 215 13.89 1.21 20.98
C LYS A 215 12.49 1.56 20.49
N TYR A 216 12.14 1.18 19.26
CA TYR A 216 10.83 1.49 18.66
C TYR A 216 10.13 0.20 18.24
N PRO A 217 9.86 -0.73 19.18
CA PRO A 217 9.24 -1.99 18.82
C PRO A 217 7.81 -1.72 18.31
N PRO A 218 7.31 -2.53 17.37
CA PRO A 218 5.90 -2.51 17.02
C PRO A 218 5.05 -2.81 18.26
N PRO A 219 3.90 -2.14 18.44
CA PRO A 219 2.92 -2.53 19.44
C PRO A 219 2.49 -3.99 19.26
N GLN A 220 2.15 -4.67 20.36
CA GLN A 220 1.78 -6.09 20.32
C GLN A 220 0.57 -6.35 19.40
N TRP A 221 -0.43 -5.47 19.39
CA TRP A 221 -1.58 -5.59 18.49
C TRP A 221 -1.19 -5.59 17.01
N PHE A 222 -0.11 -4.90 16.65
CA PHE A 222 0.39 -4.89 15.28
C PHE A 222 1.12 -6.19 15.00
N VAL A 223 1.92 -6.71 15.93
CA VAL A 223 2.57 -8.02 15.78
C VAL A 223 1.54 -9.12 15.57
N ASP A 224 0.46 -9.10 16.36
CA ASP A 224 -0.63 -10.08 16.35
C ASP A 224 -1.67 -9.84 15.25
N ALA A 225 -1.57 -8.75 14.48
CA ALA A 225 -2.53 -8.46 13.43
C ALA A 225 -2.40 -9.47 12.27
N PRO A 226 -3.52 -9.90 11.66
CA PRO A 226 -3.49 -10.81 10.51
C PRO A 226 -2.59 -10.28 9.40
N LYS A 227 -1.82 -11.17 8.75
CA LYS A 227 -0.97 -10.76 7.64
C LYS A 227 -1.83 -10.50 6.40
N PHE A 228 -1.36 -9.56 5.60
CA PHE A 228 -1.96 -9.26 4.31
C PHE A 228 -2.00 -10.54 3.46
N GLY A 229 -3.18 -10.90 2.97
CA GLY A 229 -3.40 -12.12 2.20
C GLY A 229 -3.71 -13.39 3.02
N GLU A 230 -3.55 -13.42 4.35
CA GLU A 230 -3.90 -14.60 5.16
C GLU A 230 -5.41 -14.84 5.23
N ASP A 231 -6.20 -13.76 5.27
CA ASP A 231 -7.68 -13.81 5.26
C ASP A 231 -8.27 -13.74 3.84
N ASP A 232 -7.44 -13.57 2.82
CA ASP A 232 -7.89 -13.58 1.43
C ASP A 232 -8.17 -15.02 1.03
N THR A 233 -9.45 -15.40 1.05
CA THR A 233 -9.86 -16.68 0.50
C THR A 233 -9.64 -16.62 -1.01
N ASP A 234 -8.67 -17.40 -1.52
CA ASP A 234 -8.51 -17.59 -2.96
C ASP A 234 -9.86 -17.97 -3.55
N LEU A 235 -10.46 -17.05 -4.31
CA LEU A 235 -11.71 -17.33 -5.00
C LEU A 235 -11.43 -18.47 -5.98
N SER A 236 -12.32 -19.47 -6.00
CA SER A 236 -12.21 -20.54 -6.99
C SER A 236 -12.15 -19.91 -8.39
N THR A 237 -11.43 -20.53 -9.33
CA THR A 237 -11.31 -20.01 -10.71
C THR A 237 -12.68 -19.72 -11.35
N THR A 238 -13.71 -20.46 -10.96
CA THR A 238 -15.12 -20.22 -11.32
C THR A 238 -15.72 -18.96 -10.70
N GLU A 239 -15.43 -18.65 -9.44
CA GLU A 239 -15.90 -17.43 -8.77
C GLU A 239 -15.12 -16.19 -9.22
N ALA A 240 -13.81 -16.32 -9.46
CA ALA A 240 -12.97 -15.25 -9.99
C ALA A 240 -13.40 -14.83 -11.42
N SER A 241 -13.82 -15.79 -12.26
CA SER A 241 -14.28 -15.52 -13.63
C SER A 241 -15.57 -14.71 -13.74
N GLY A 242 -16.34 -14.58 -12.65
CA GLY A 242 -17.55 -13.75 -12.60
C GLY A 242 -17.27 -12.24 -12.60
N TYR A 243 -16.01 -11.83 -12.42
CA TYR A 243 -15.61 -10.43 -12.23
C TYR A 243 -14.68 -9.87 -13.32
N ASP A 244 -14.45 -10.60 -14.42
CA ASP A 244 -13.71 -10.06 -15.55
C ASP A 244 -14.68 -9.55 -16.65
N PRO A 245 -14.98 -8.24 -16.70
CA PRO A 245 -15.85 -7.67 -17.71
C PRO A 245 -15.22 -7.67 -19.13
N LEU A 246 -13.95 -8.05 -19.29
CA LEU A 246 -13.19 -7.89 -20.54
C LEU A 246 -12.80 -9.19 -21.24
N LEU A 247 -12.84 -10.36 -20.58
CA LEU A 247 -12.44 -11.63 -21.21
C LEU A 247 -13.51 -12.33 -22.06
N SER A 248 -14.62 -11.66 -22.39
CA SER A 248 -15.66 -12.22 -23.28
C SER A 248 -15.50 -11.81 -24.76
N GLU A 249 -14.36 -11.28 -25.19
CA GLU A 249 -13.98 -11.31 -26.61
C GLU A 249 -13.26 -12.62 -26.93
N SER A 250 -13.95 -13.73 -26.67
CA SER A 250 -13.66 -14.99 -27.33
C SER A 250 -13.79 -14.76 -28.83
N LYS A 251 -12.63 -14.69 -29.51
CA LYS A 251 -12.45 -14.94 -30.93
C LYS A 251 -13.03 -16.32 -31.30
N CYS A 252 -14.34 -16.45 -31.32
CA CYS A 252 -14.98 -17.40 -32.22
C CYS A 252 -14.99 -16.72 -33.58
N GLU A 253 -14.12 -17.18 -34.47
CA GLU A 253 -14.37 -16.96 -35.88
C GLU A 253 -15.80 -17.42 -36.21
N PRO A 254 -16.54 -16.68 -37.04
CA PRO A 254 -17.87 -17.07 -37.43
C PRO A 254 -17.77 -18.32 -38.32
N GLU A 255 -17.87 -19.50 -37.70
CA GLU A 255 -18.15 -20.72 -38.43
C GLU A 255 -19.49 -20.54 -39.15
N LEU A 256 -19.45 -20.69 -40.47
CA LEU A 256 -20.54 -20.41 -41.39
C LEU A 256 -21.60 -21.52 -41.28
N VAL A 257 -22.38 -21.49 -40.19
CA VAL A 257 -23.45 -22.45 -39.93
C VAL A 257 -24.66 -22.10 -40.79
N ARG A 258 -24.96 -22.99 -41.74
CA ARG A 258 -26.17 -22.99 -42.55
C ARG A 258 -27.43 -23.01 -41.67
N PRO A 259 -28.50 -22.31 -42.07
CA PRO A 259 -29.73 -22.25 -41.28
C PRO A 259 -30.43 -23.62 -41.31
N LYS A 260 -30.60 -24.23 -40.13
CA LYS A 260 -31.51 -25.36 -39.94
C LYS A 260 -32.73 -24.87 -39.17
N ARG A 261 -33.89 -25.16 -39.77
CA ARG A 261 -35.26 -24.80 -39.41
C ARG A 261 -35.58 -24.83 -37.91
N GLU A 262 -36.39 -23.84 -37.55
CA GLU A 262 -37.28 -23.81 -36.39
C GLU A 262 -38.08 -25.10 -36.23
N THR A 263 -38.08 -25.65 -35.02
CA THR A 263 -39.27 -25.99 -34.21
C THR A 263 -38.76 -26.48 -32.86
N ASP A 264 -38.89 -25.65 -31.83
CA ASP A 264 -39.67 -25.99 -30.63
C ASP A 264 -39.48 -24.92 -29.56
N ALA A 265 -40.60 -24.24 -29.29
CA ALA A 265 -40.76 -23.22 -28.29
C ALA A 265 -41.17 -23.88 -26.97
N ALA A 266 -40.26 -23.95 -26.00
CA ALA A 266 -40.57 -23.86 -24.58
C ALA A 266 -39.26 -23.78 -23.78
N ALA A 267 -39.22 -22.87 -22.81
CA ALA A 267 -38.11 -22.61 -21.87
C ALA A 267 -36.89 -21.85 -22.44
N ARG A 268 -37.12 -20.63 -22.96
CA ARG A 268 -36.07 -19.59 -23.00
C ARG A 268 -35.90 -19.02 -21.59
N THR A 269 -35.05 -19.65 -20.77
CA THR A 269 -34.36 -18.92 -19.69
C THR A 269 -33.64 -17.76 -20.33
N THR A 270 -34.08 -16.54 -20.02
CA THR A 270 -33.52 -15.31 -20.56
C THR A 270 -32.04 -15.28 -20.19
N ASP A 271 -31.16 -15.40 -21.19
CA ASP A 271 -29.73 -15.23 -21.00
C ASP A 271 -29.51 -13.89 -20.27
N PRO A 272 -28.87 -13.87 -19.09
CA PRO A 272 -28.65 -12.64 -18.34
C PRO A 272 -27.93 -11.58 -19.19
N ARG A 273 -27.17 -11.98 -20.22
CA ARG A 273 -26.52 -11.09 -21.18
C ARG A 273 -27.52 -10.23 -21.96
N THR A 274 -28.72 -10.74 -22.26
CA THR A 274 -29.76 -9.99 -23.00
C THR A 274 -30.35 -8.86 -22.16
N LYS A 275 -30.34 -8.97 -20.82
CA LYS A 275 -30.79 -7.89 -19.94
C LYS A 275 -29.77 -6.76 -19.87
N VAL A 276 -28.48 -7.08 -19.78
CA VAL A 276 -27.39 -6.09 -19.72
C VAL A 276 -27.27 -5.34 -21.04
N THR A 277 -27.33 -6.04 -22.18
CA THR A 277 -27.34 -5.40 -23.50
C THR A 277 -28.59 -4.54 -23.73
N ASN A 278 -29.78 -4.99 -23.32
CA ASN A 278 -30.98 -4.16 -23.36
C ASN A 278 -30.91 -2.94 -22.42
N TRP A 279 -30.21 -3.04 -21.29
CA TRP A 279 -30.03 -1.91 -20.39
C TRP A 279 -29.04 -0.89 -20.98
N CYS A 280 -27.88 -1.35 -21.46
CA CYS A 280 -26.89 -0.49 -22.13
C CYS A 280 -27.47 0.22 -23.36
N GLY A 281 -28.29 -0.48 -24.17
CA GLY A 281 -28.95 0.14 -25.33
C GLY A 281 -30.01 1.19 -24.98
N LYS A 282 -30.48 1.23 -23.73
CA LYS A 282 -31.46 2.22 -23.24
C LYS A 282 -30.83 3.43 -22.56
N VAL A 283 -29.53 3.36 -22.22
CA VAL A 283 -28.82 4.48 -21.60
C VAL A 283 -28.19 5.31 -22.71
N ASP A 284 -28.72 6.52 -22.93
CA ASP A 284 -28.10 7.47 -23.84
C ASP A 284 -26.82 8.03 -23.20
N LEU A 285 -25.68 7.45 -23.57
CA LEU A 285 -24.36 7.83 -23.06
C LEU A 285 -23.92 9.25 -23.48
N LYS A 286 -24.67 9.91 -24.37
CA LYS A 286 -24.43 11.29 -24.79
C LYS A 286 -25.38 12.28 -24.14
N ALA A 287 -26.37 11.83 -23.37
CA ALA A 287 -27.22 12.72 -22.63
C ALA A 287 -26.39 13.46 -21.57
N LYS A 288 -26.47 14.80 -21.58
CA LYS A 288 -25.92 15.61 -20.49
C LYS A 288 -26.70 15.27 -19.21
N PRO A 289 -26.03 15.10 -18.06
CA PRO A 289 -26.72 14.84 -16.81
C PRO A 289 -27.77 15.94 -16.60
N VAL A 290 -29.02 15.54 -16.35
CA VAL A 290 -30.06 16.48 -15.97
C VAL A 290 -29.63 17.06 -14.62
N GLU A 291 -29.22 18.33 -14.62
CA GLU A 291 -29.06 19.10 -13.39
C GLU A 291 -30.45 19.30 -12.80
N GLU A 292 -30.87 18.34 -11.98
CA GLU A 292 -32.05 18.46 -11.16
C GLU A 292 -31.76 19.60 -10.15
N GLU A 293 -32.45 20.74 -10.29
CA GLU A 293 -32.38 21.85 -9.35
C GLU A 293 -32.86 21.35 -7.97
N LEU A 294 -31.89 20.86 -7.19
CA LEU A 294 -32.11 20.37 -5.84
C LEU A 294 -32.51 21.56 -4.97
N HIS A 295 -33.81 21.74 -4.75
CA HIS A 295 -34.31 22.39 -3.55
C HIS A 295 -33.67 21.70 -2.35
N ARG A 296 -32.64 22.34 -1.78
CA ARG A 296 -31.88 21.84 -0.62
C ARG A 296 -32.81 21.79 0.58
N SER A 297 -33.51 20.68 0.72
CA SER A 297 -34.02 20.28 2.02
C SER A 297 -32.83 20.13 2.98
N PRO A 298 -32.99 20.49 4.27
CA PRO A 298 -31.88 20.49 5.21
C PRO A 298 -31.22 19.12 5.24
N VAL A 299 -29.94 19.11 4.89
CA VAL A 299 -29.12 17.89 4.80
C VAL A 299 -29.16 17.18 6.14
N LYS A 300 -29.78 16.00 6.19
CA LYS A 300 -29.76 15.15 7.38
C LYS A 300 -28.30 14.78 7.65
N LEU A 301 -27.77 15.25 8.77
CA LEU A 301 -26.42 14.91 9.26
C LEU A 301 -26.21 13.39 9.20
N ARG A 302 -25.01 12.97 8.74
CA ARG A 302 -24.56 11.58 8.77
C ARG A 302 -24.80 10.98 10.15
N ARG A 303 -25.26 9.73 10.20
CA ARG A 303 -25.66 9.05 11.46
C ARG A 303 -24.51 9.01 12.47
N SER A 304 -23.26 8.86 12.02
CA SER A 304 -22.06 8.92 12.87
C SER A 304 -21.94 10.26 13.61
N THR A 305 -22.21 11.37 12.93
CA THR A 305 -22.17 12.72 13.51
C THR A 305 -23.33 12.94 14.51
N ARG A 306 -24.52 12.37 14.25
CA ARG A 306 -25.64 12.35 15.22
C ARG A 306 -25.36 11.50 16.45
N ILE A 307 -24.61 10.41 16.31
CA ILE A 307 -24.22 9.54 17.43
C ILE A 307 -23.13 10.22 18.26
N ALA A 308 -22.12 10.82 17.63
CA ALA A 308 -21.09 11.60 18.30
C ALA A 308 -21.65 12.80 19.07
N ALA A 309 -22.64 13.52 18.50
CA ALA A 309 -23.31 14.63 19.18
C ALA A 309 -24.24 14.17 20.33
N ARG A 310 -24.72 12.92 20.32
CA ARG A 310 -25.50 12.32 21.42
C ARG A 310 -24.61 11.78 22.54
N ALA A 311 -23.34 11.50 22.28
CA ALA A 311 -22.36 11.06 23.26
C ALA A 311 -21.77 12.26 24.05
N GLY A 312 -22.64 13.18 24.48
CA GLY A 312 -22.26 14.41 25.20
C GLY A 312 -21.42 14.16 26.46
N PRO A 313 -20.80 15.22 27.02
CA PRO A 313 -19.61 15.18 27.86
C PRO A 313 -19.84 14.77 29.34
N TYR A 314 -20.89 14.00 29.64
CA TYR A 314 -21.29 13.64 31.02
C TYR A 314 -21.52 12.14 31.24
N ALA A 315 -20.88 11.25 30.48
CA ALA A 315 -20.84 9.82 30.84
C ALA A 315 -19.86 9.59 32.01
N SER A 316 -20.31 9.99 33.21
CA SER A 316 -19.70 9.74 34.50
C SER A 316 -19.68 8.24 34.84
N SER A 317 -18.52 7.81 35.32
CA SER A 317 -18.21 6.66 36.17
C SER A 317 -19.36 5.75 36.61
N SER A 318 -19.22 4.46 36.29
CA SER A 318 -19.83 3.38 37.07
C SER A 318 -18.77 2.58 37.83
N PRO A 319 -19.14 2.01 38.98
CA PRO A 319 -18.25 1.92 40.14
C PRO A 319 -17.49 0.60 40.24
N GLU A 320 -16.35 0.67 40.93
CA GLU A 320 -15.63 -0.47 41.50
C GLU A 320 -16.57 -1.37 42.32
N ARG A 321 -16.52 -2.69 42.07
CA ARG A 321 -16.46 -3.71 43.13
C ARG A 321 -16.14 -5.11 42.60
N CYS A 322 -15.11 -5.68 43.26
CA CYS A 322 -14.92 -7.09 43.60
C CYS A 322 -14.31 -8.06 42.57
N ALA A 323 -12.98 -8.14 42.63
CA ALA A 323 -12.18 -9.34 42.87
C ALA A 323 -12.84 -10.72 42.67
N SER A 324 -12.56 -11.34 41.52
CA SER A 324 -12.11 -12.74 41.29
C SER A 324 -12.05 -12.96 39.77
N PRO A 325 -11.08 -13.72 39.22
CA PRO A 325 -10.97 -13.91 37.77
C PRO A 325 -12.07 -14.87 37.28
N PRO A 326 -12.87 -14.53 36.26
CA PRO A 326 -13.70 -15.52 35.58
C PRO A 326 -12.84 -16.36 34.63
N PRO A 327 -13.20 -17.63 34.38
CA PRO A 327 -12.50 -18.45 33.40
C PRO A 327 -12.68 -17.88 32.00
N GLU A 328 -11.68 -18.13 31.16
CA GLU A 328 -11.71 -17.94 29.72
C GLU A 328 -13.06 -18.35 29.08
N GLU A 329 -13.51 -17.49 28.18
CA GLU A 329 -14.10 -17.91 26.91
C GLU A 329 -15.50 -18.54 26.94
N TRP A 330 -16.56 -17.71 27.01
CA TRP A 330 -17.85 -18.04 26.38
C TRP A 330 -18.54 -16.77 25.85
N VAL A 331 -17.99 -16.18 24.80
CA VAL A 331 -18.82 -15.43 23.84
C VAL A 331 -19.45 -16.51 22.96
N PRO A 332 -20.77 -16.74 22.99
CA PRO A 332 -21.36 -17.79 22.17
C PRO A 332 -21.04 -17.49 20.70
N PRO A 333 -20.40 -18.42 19.96
CA PRO A 333 -20.13 -18.20 18.56
C PRO A 333 -21.45 -17.93 17.83
N SER A 334 -21.40 -17.02 16.86
CA SER A 334 -22.53 -16.80 15.98
C SER A 334 -22.89 -18.15 15.34
N PRO A 335 -24.14 -18.63 15.42
CA PRO A 335 -24.47 -19.95 14.93
C PRO A 335 -24.12 -20.04 13.44
N PRO A 336 -23.42 -21.11 12.99
CA PRO A 336 -23.05 -21.28 11.59
C PRO A 336 -24.33 -21.27 10.75
N ARG A 337 -24.47 -20.30 9.85
CA ARG A 337 -25.60 -20.25 8.94
C ARG A 337 -25.33 -21.18 7.77
N ARG A 338 -26.24 -22.11 7.53
CA ARG A 338 -26.39 -22.73 6.21
C ARG A 338 -26.92 -21.68 5.24
N ALA A 339 -26.09 -21.27 4.29
CA ALA A 339 -26.58 -20.71 3.04
C ALA A 339 -27.50 -21.75 2.36
N PRO A 340 -28.55 -21.32 1.62
CA PRO A 340 -28.76 -19.98 1.09
C PRO A 340 -29.84 -19.17 1.81
N TRP A 341 -29.49 -17.93 2.17
CA TRP A 341 -30.44 -16.83 2.41
C TRP A 341 -30.59 -16.00 1.13
N PRO A 342 -31.80 -15.47 0.82
CA PRO A 342 -33.03 -15.65 1.57
C PRO A 342 -33.61 -17.05 1.35
N SER A 343 -34.23 -17.61 2.39
CA SER A 343 -35.07 -18.80 2.25
C SER A 343 -36.06 -18.62 1.09
N ALA A 344 -36.52 -19.71 0.47
CA ALA A 344 -37.47 -19.72 -0.66
C ALA A 344 -38.72 -18.81 -0.50
N ARG A 345 -39.00 -18.30 0.71
CA ARG A 345 -40.02 -17.29 1.01
C ARG A 345 -39.55 -15.83 0.91
N GLY A 346 -38.58 -15.51 0.06
CA GLY A 346 -38.34 -14.15 -0.48
C GLY A 346 -38.50 -12.99 0.49
N ARG A 347 -37.77 -12.98 1.61
CA ARG A 347 -37.79 -11.83 2.52
C ARG A 347 -36.85 -10.76 2.00
N ASP A 348 -37.43 -9.62 1.62
CA ASP A 348 -36.73 -8.37 1.36
C ASP A 348 -35.88 -8.00 2.59
N PRO A 349 -34.54 -7.98 2.47
CA PRO A 349 -33.63 -7.70 3.58
C PRO A 349 -33.71 -6.25 4.06
N ILE A 350 -34.22 -5.33 3.24
CA ILE A 350 -34.48 -3.94 3.66
C ILE A 350 -35.65 -3.92 4.66
N ARG A 351 -36.67 -4.76 4.43
CA ARG A 351 -37.83 -4.90 5.35
C ARG A 351 -37.53 -5.79 6.55
N TYR A 352 -36.63 -6.77 6.39
CA TYR A 352 -36.25 -7.72 7.43
C TYR A 352 -34.74 -7.74 7.62
N PRO A 353 -34.20 -6.71 8.28
CA PRO A 353 -32.77 -6.58 8.50
C PRO A 353 -32.16 -7.78 9.22
N PRO A 354 -30.89 -8.12 8.97
CA PRO A 354 -30.19 -9.17 9.68
C PRO A 354 -30.28 -8.96 11.20
N ALA A 355 -30.42 -10.05 11.96
CA ALA A 355 -30.57 -9.98 13.41
C ALA A 355 -29.39 -9.27 14.12
N TRP A 356 -28.22 -9.25 13.48
CA TRP A 356 -27.04 -8.54 13.98
C TRP A 356 -27.17 -7.02 13.88
N GLU A 357 -27.94 -6.47 12.94
CA GLU A 357 -28.16 -5.03 12.83
C GLU A 357 -28.88 -4.45 14.06
N LYS A 358 -29.68 -5.27 14.74
CA LYS A 358 -30.38 -4.89 15.97
C LYS A 358 -29.53 -5.06 17.24
N ARG A 359 -28.35 -5.67 17.16
CA ARG A 359 -27.46 -5.89 18.31
C ARG A 359 -26.46 -4.74 18.40
N ASN A 360 -26.24 -4.21 19.61
CA ASN A 360 -25.13 -3.30 19.88
C ASN A 360 -23.84 -4.12 19.95
N GLY A 361 -23.09 -4.23 18.85
CA GLY A 361 -21.87 -5.02 18.76
C GLY A 361 -20.86 -4.45 17.77
N ARG A 362 -19.62 -4.94 17.84
CA ARG A 362 -18.55 -4.66 16.87
C ARG A 362 -18.83 -5.45 15.59
N PHE A 363 -19.10 -4.74 14.49
CA PHE A 363 -19.26 -5.30 13.15
C PHE A 363 -18.28 -4.59 12.21
N PRO A 364 -17.73 -5.27 11.20
CA PRO A 364 -18.00 -6.65 10.76
C PRO A 364 -17.34 -7.74 11.61
N THR A 365 -17.74 -9.01 11.44
CA THR A 365 -17.11 -10.19 12.09
C THR A 365 -16.67 -11.22 11.05
N SER A 366 -15.75 -12.12 11.41
CA SER A 366 -15.23 -13.18 10.52
C SER A 366 -16.29 -14.15 9.98
N ASN A 367 -17.49 -14.16 10.57
CA ASN A 367 -18.61 -14.99 10.14
C ASN A 367 -19.59 -14.28 9.18
N PHE A 368 -19.24 -13.10 8.66
CA PHE A 368 -20.08 -12.38 7.70
C PHE A 368 -20.12 -13.12 6.36
N SER A 369 -21.33 -13.46 5.91
CA SER A 369 -21.51 -13.94 4.54
C SER A 369 -21.38 -12.79 3.53
N SER A 370 -21.18 -13.09 2.25
CA SER A 370 -21.17 -12.07 1.18
C SER A 370 -22.46 -11.22 1.16
N ASN A 371 -23.60 -11.80 1.57
CA ASN A 371 -24.86 -11.06 1.73
C ASN A 371 -24.84 -10.13 2.96
N ASP A 372 -24.22 -10.52 4.08
CA ASP A 372 -24.07 -9.66 5.25
C ASP A 372 -23.12 -8.48 4.94
N TRP A 373 -22.05 -8.74 4.17
CA TRP A 373 -21.15 -7.71 3.67
C TRP A 373 -21.83 -6.71 2.72
N ALA A 374 -22.57 -7.21 1.73
CA ALA A 374 -23.32 -6.36 0.81
C ALA A 374 -24.36 -5.50 1.54
N TYR A 375 -25.02 -6.07 2.54
CA TYR A 375 -26.00 -5.36 3.35
C TYR A 375 -25.33 -4.32 4.27
N PHE A 376 -24.19 -4.65 4.88
CA PHE A 376 -23.44 -3.76 5.76
C PHE A 376 -22.84 -2.55 5.01
N GLN A 377 -22.19 -2.78 3.87
CA GLN A 377 -21.53 -1.74 3.08
C GLN A 377 -22.51 -0.87 2.29
N TYR A 378 -23.51 -1.51 1.66
CA TYR A 378 -24.30 -0.86 0.61
C TYR A 378 -25.81 -0.87 0.90
N GLY A 379 -26.27 -1.52 1.98
CA GLY A 379 -27.69 -1.64 2.29
C GLY A 379 -28.47 -2.50 1.28
N VAL A 380 -27.80 -3.38 0.55
CA VAL A 380 -28.39 -4.26 -0.48
C VAL A 380 -28.17 -5.73 -0.15
N ALA A 381 -28.95 -6.64 -0.72
CA ALA A 381 -28.64 -8.07 -0.66
C ALA A 381 -28.47 -8.65 -2.05
N LEU A 382 -27.43 -9.46 -2.22
CA LEU A 382 -27.04 -10.04 -3.50
C LEU A 382 -28.08 -11.07 -3.99
N ALA A 383 -28.81 -11.70 -3.07
CA ALA A 383 -29.81 -12.73 -3.39
C ALA A 383 -31.27 -12.22 -3.43
N ALA A 384 -31.51 -10.91 -3.30
CA ALA A 384 -32.84 -10.35 -3.47
C ALA A 384 -33.23 -10.36 -4.96
N ARG A 385 -34.21 -11.19 -5.33
CA ARG A 385 -34.85 -11.10 -6.65
C ARG A 385 -35.43 -9.69 -6.79
N THR A 386 -34.96 -8.93 -7.77
CA THR A 386 -35.67 -7.74 -8.23
C THR A 386 -36.96 -8.22 -8.90
N SER A 387 -38.05 -8.22 -8.13
CA SER A 387 -39.38 -8.24 -8.72
C SER A 387 -39.52 -6.95 -9.52
N GLY A 388 -39.50 -7.09 -10.85
CA GLY A 388 -39.93 -6.04 -11.76
C GLY A 388 -41.43 -5.80 -11.64
#